data_AF-A0A965B5F9-F1
#
_entry.id   AF-A0A965B5F9-F1
#
_cell.length_a   1.000
_cell.length_b   1.000
_cell.length_c   1.000
_cell.angle_alpha   90.00
_cell.angle_beta   90.00
_cell.angle_gamma   90.00
#
_symmetry.space_group_name_H-M   'P 1'
#
loop_
_entity.id
_entity.type
_entity.pdbx_description
1 polymer ?
#
loop_
_entity_poly.entity_id
_entity_poly.type
_entity_poly.pdbx_seq_one_letter_code
_entity_poly.pdbx_strand_id
1 'polypeptide(L)'
;MPLFLDLKQQPAGPVVGAVADVLRRTGAVARTTIYSTDAEITDRALQQGDLIVAESRDLTRQRLLNLALAHRCEPPPRPGTWAGFELHRELTVTEQFTLGVGASEVVADLWDPESVQCFTSAPGSRVLGFAVNTEDDYRLATKIGLDAVLVDSPRAARQWR
;
A
#
# COMPACT_ATOMS: atom_id res chain seq x y z
N MET A 1 -12.99 2.16 15.28
CA MET A 1 -11.99 2.83 14.43
C MET A 1 -11.00 1.78 13.92
N PRO A 2 -10.83 1.64 12.59
CA PRO A 2 -9.79 0.80 11.99
C PRO A 2 -8.39 1.22 12.44
N LEU A 3 -7.47 0.27 12.52
CA LEU A 3 -6.05 0.48 12.81
C LEU A 3 -5.21 -0.04 11.65
N PHE A 4 -4.24 0.73 11.21
CA PHE A 4 -3.18 0.28 10.31
C PHE A 4 -1.88 0.24 11.11
N LEU A 5 -1.28 -0.94 11.24
CA LEU A 5 -0.02 -1.10 11.97
C LEU A 5 1.10 -1.39 10.99
N ASP A 6 2.01 -0.44 10.86
CA ASP A 6 3.21 -0.52 10.04
C ASP A 6 4.35 -1.16 10.87
N LEU A 7 4.71 -2.39 10.53
CA LEU A 7 5.79 -3.13 11.17
C LEU A 7 7.07 -2.97 10.36
N LYS A 8 8.14 -2.51 11.01
CA LYS A 8 9.44 -2.21 10.38
C LYS A 8 10.63 -2.89 11.04
N GLN A 9 10.41 -3.51 12.20
CA GLN A 9 11.47 -4.01 13.07
C GLN A 9 11.91 -5.42 12.66
N GLN A 10 13.21 -5.67 12.81
CA GLN A 10 13.84 -6.97 12.59
C GLN A 10 14.38 -7.54 13.92
N PRO A 11 14.42 -8.87 14.10
CA PRO A 11 13.97 -9.92 13.16
C PRO A 11 12.44 -10.01 13.05
N ALA A 12 11.92 -10.28 11.85
CA ALA A 12 10.49 -10.28 11.54
C ALA A 12 9.66 -11.22 12.44
N GLY A 13 10.14 -12.45 12.65
CA GLY A 13 9.41 -13.48 13.40
C GLY A 13 9.00 -13.04 14.83
N PRO A 14 9.95 -12.67 15.70
CA PRO A 14 9.64 -12.21 17.05
C PRO A 14 8.72 -10.99 17.12
N VAL A 15 8.89 -10.02 16.21
CA VAL A 15 8.07 -8.81 16.17
C VAL A 15 6.63 -9.14 15.79
N VAL A 16 6.45 -9.92 14.72
CA VAL A 16 5.12 -10.35 14.26
C VAL A 16 4.41 -11.18 15.33
N GLY A 17 5.12 -12.12 15.97
CA GLY A 17 4.56 -12.93 17.07
C GLY A 17 4.08 -12.07 18.23
N ALA A 18 4.92 -11.14 18.70
CA ALA A 18 4.55 -10.26 19.81
C ALA A 18 3.36 -9.35 19.48
N VAL A 19 3.30 -8.80 18.27
CA VAL A 19 2.15 -8.00 17.81
C VAL A 19 0.88 -8.85 17.76
N ALA A 20 0.96 -10.06 17.19
CA ALA A 20 -0.17 -10.98 17.11
C ALA A 20 -0.73 -11.30 18.52
N ASP A 21 0.14 -11.58 19.49
CA ASP A 21 -0.26 -11.87 20.87
C ASP A 21 -0.97 -10.70 21.54
N VAL A 22 -0.48 -9.46 21.33
CA VAL A 22 -1.14 -8.26 21.85
C VAL A 22 -2.50 -8.05 21.19
N LEU A 23 -2.61 -8.21 19.87
CA LEU A 23 -3.88 -8.05 19.16
C LEU A 23 -4.92 -9.07 19.61
N ARG A 24 -4.52 -10.33 19.83
CA ARG A 24 -5.40 -11.38 20.36
C ARG A 24 -5.85 -11.07 21.78
N ARG A 25 -4.91 -10.79 22.68
CA ARG A 25 -5.20 -10.46 24.09
C ARG A 25 -6.11 -9.25 24.27
N THR A 26 -6.02 -8.28 23.36
CA THR A 26 -6.83 -7.06 23.40
C THR A 26 -8.11 -7.12 22.56
N GLY A 27 -8.37 -8.25 21.89
CA GLY A 27 -9.52 -8.41 20.99
C GLY A 27 -9.51 -7.46 19.78
N ALA A 28 -8.33 -7.01 19.35
CA ALA A 28 -8.17 -5.98 18.34
C ALA A 28 -7.92 -6.52 16.92
N VAL A 29 -7.77 -7.84 16.75
CA VAL A 29 -7.47 -8.50 15.46
C VAL A 29 -8.43 -8.04 14.36
N ALA A 30 -9.75 -8.11 14.58
CA ALA A 30 -10.76 -7.83 13.57
C ALA A 30 -10.81 -6.38 13.05
N ARG A 31 -10.15 -5.43 13.73
CA ARG A 31 -10.13 -4.01 13.34
C ARG A 31 -8.74 -3.51 12.96
N THR A 32 -7.76 -4.41 12.84
CA THR A 32 -6.36 -4.07 12.62
C THR A 32 -5.85 -4.70 11.35
N THR A 33 -5.38 -3.86 10.42
CA THR A 33 -4.66 -4.28 9.22
C THR A 33 -3.17 -4.11 9.44
N ILE A 34 -2.43 -5.21 9.34
CA ILE A 34 -0.96 -5.20 9.36
C ILE A 34 -0.44 -4.75 8.00
N TYR A 35 0.50 -3.81 8.00
CA TYR A 35 1.21 -3.33 6.82
C TYR A 35 2.72 -3.43 7.05
N SER A 36 3.47 -3.64 5.98
CA SER A 36 4.93 -3.56 5.98
C SER A 36 5.45 -3.30 4.57
N THR A 37 6.57 -2.57 4.49
CA THR A 37 7.35 -2.47 3.25
C THR A 37 8.29 -3.65 3.04
N ASP A 38 8.47 -4.49 4.07
CA ASP A 38 9.31 -5.68 4.10
C ASP A 38 8.46 -6.94 3.82
N ALA A 39 8.85 -7.71 2.80
CA ALA A 39 8.17 -8.92 2.39
C ALA A 39 8.20 -10.02 3.46
N GLU A 40 9.30 -10.16 4.21
CA GLU A 40 9.41 -11.19 5.25
C GLU A 40 8.40 -10.91 6.38
N ILE A 41 8.28 -9.66 6.82
CA ILE A 41 7.26 -9.28 7.82
C ILE A 41 5.85 -9.61 7.31
N THR A 42 5.56 -9.30 6.05
CA THR A 42 4.26 -9.59 5.43
C THR A 42 3.97 -11.08 5.42
N ASP A 43 4.93 -11.90 4.99
CA ASP A 43 4.81 -13.36 4.92
C ASP A 43 4.64 -13.98 6.31
N ARG A 44 5.41 -13.52 7.30
CA ARG A 44 5.27 -13.97 8.70
C ARG A 44 3.91 -13.60 9.29
N ALA A 45 3.38 -12.42 8.96
CA ALA A 45 2.06 -12.01 9.42
C ALA A 45 0.95 -12.87 8.79
N LEU A 46 1.06 -13.19 7.49
CA LEU A 46 0.13 -14.11 6.80
C LEU A 46 0.16 -15.51 7.42
N GLN A 47 1.33 -16.00 7.83
CA GLN A 47 1.49 -17.29 8.51
C GLN A 47 0.78 -17.37 9.87
N GLN A 48 0.39 -16.25 10.49
CA GLN A 48 -0.42 -16.26 11.72
C GLN A 48 -1.85 -16.76 11.48
N GLY A 49 -2.37 -16.65 10.25
CA GLY A 49 -3.66 -17.18 9.82
C GLY A 49 -4.90 -16.41 10.29
N ASP A 50 -4.87 -15.76 11.45
CA ASP A 50 -5.99 -14.97 12.00
C ASP A 50 -5.85 -13.46 11.78
N LEU A 51 -4.67 -12.97 11.43
CA LEU A 51 -4.41 -11.55 11.21
C LEU A 51 -4.97 -11.06 9.87
N ILE A 52 -5.47 -9.83 9.85
CA ILE A 52 -5.78 -9.11 8.61
C ILE A 52 -4.50 -8.43 8.14
N VAL A 53 -4.02 -8.80 6.95
CA VAL A 53 -2.74 -8.33 6.40
C VAL A 53 -3.00 -7.62 5.08
N ALA A 54 -2.40 -6.44 4.91
CA ALA A 54 -2.41 -5.71 3.66
C ALA A 54 -1.67 -6.50 2.56
N GLU A 55 -1.88 -6.13 1.31
CA GLU A 55 -1.03 -6.62 0.23
C GLU A 55 0.42 -6.20 0.44
N SER A 56 1.36 -7.08 0.07
CA SER A 56 2.79 -6.74 0.14
C SER A 56 3.10 -5.56 -0.76
N ARG A 57 4.01 -4.69 -0.30
CA ARG A 57 4.42 -3.51 -1.08
C ARG A 57 4.99 -3.86 -2.45
N ASP A 58 5.58 -5.03 -2.61
CA ASP A 58 6.12 -5.51 -3.88
C ASP A 58 5.03 -5.85 -4.89
N LEU A 59 3.99 -6.58 -4.48
CA LEU A 59 2.85 -6.89 -5.37
C LEU A 59 2.08 -5.62 -5.75
N THR A 60 1.87 -4.72 -4.78
CA THR A 60 1.22 -3.43 -5.04
C THR A 60 2.02 -2.60 -6.05
N ARG A 61 3.34 -2.46 -5.83
CA ARG A 61 4.23 -1.72 -6.73
C ARG A 61 4.29 -2.34 -8.12
N GLN A 62 4.39 -3.67 -8.20
CA GLN A 62 4.42 -4.38 -9.48
C GLN A 62 3.15 -4.13 -10.29
N ARG A 63 1.98 -4.20 -9.65
CA ARG A 63 0.70 -3.95 -10.32
C ARG A 63 0.58 -2.52 -10.82
N LEU A 64 0.93 -1.55 -9.96
CA LEU A 64 0.92 -0.13 -10.32
C LEU A 64 1.84 0.17 -11.52
N LEU A 65 3.06 -0.36 -11.52
CA LEU A 65 3.99 -0.18 -12.64
C LEU A 65 3.53 -0.89 -13.92
N ASN A 66 2.92 -2.08 -13.82
CA ASN A 66 2.38 -2.78 -14.99
C ASN A 66 1.20 -2.02 -15.62
N LEU A 67 0.37 -1.37 -14.81
CA LEU A 67 -0.68 -0.48 -15.31
C LEU A 67 -0.06 0.75 -15.99
N ALA A 68 0.83 1.46 -15.30
CA ALA A 68 1.41 2.70 -15.82
C ALA A 68 2.24 2.51 -17.10
N LEU A 69 2.94 1.38 -17.23
CA LEU A 69 3.87 1.12 -18.35
C LEU A 69 3.29 0.24 -19.45
N ALA A 70 2.29 -0.59 -19.13
CA ALA A 70 1.80 -1.61 -20.04
C ALA A 70 0.27 -1.77 -20.07
N HIS A 71 -0.48 -0.97 -19.30
CA HIS A 71 -1.93 -1.05 -19.16
C HIS A 71 -2.43 -2.47 -18.85
N ARG A 72 -1.67 -3.20 -18.02
CA ARG A 72 -2.01 -4.56 -17.58
C ARG A 72 -2.24 -4.62 -16.08
N CYS A 73 -3.44 -5.06 -15.70
CA CYS A 73 -3.84 -5.33 -14.32
C CYS A 73 -3.24 -6.65 -13.82
N GLU A 74 -1.90 -6.71 -13.70
CA GLU A 74 -1.14 -7.91 -13.38
C GLU A 74 -0.12 -7.65 -12.27
N PRO A 75 0.03 -8.55 -11.28
CA PRO A 75 -0.82 -9.71 -11.01
C PRO A 75 -2.24 -9.28 -10.62
N PRO A 76 -3.28 -10.13 -10.74
CA PRO A 76 -4.63 -9.74 -10.37
C PRO A 76 -4.73 -9.35 -8.89
N PRO A 77 -5.63 -8.43 -8.51
CA PRO A 77 -5.88 -8.09 -7.12
C PRO A 77 -6.46 -9.27 -6.33
N ARG A 78 -6.17 -9.33 -5.03
CA ARG A 78 -6.75 -10.32 -4.12
C ARG A 78 -8.00 -9.74 -3.44
N PRO A 79 -9.08 -10.53 -3.27
CA PRO A 79 -10.25 -10.08 -2.53
C PRO A 79 -9.92 -9.67 -1.10
N GLY A 80 -10.62 -8.66 -0.58
CA GLY A 80 -10.56 -8.28 0.83
C GLY A 80 -9.24 -7.66 1.32
N THR A 81 -8.27 -7.39 0.44
CA THR A 81 -6.97 -6.82 0.84
C THR A 81 -6.95 -5.30 0.73
N TRP A 82 -6.26 -4.64 1.66
CA TRP A 82 -5.81 -3.26 1.50
C TRP A 82 -4.51 -3.22 0.69
N ALA A 83 -4.42 -2.31 -0.29
CA ALA A 83 -3.17 -1.97 -0.96
C ALA A 83 -2.86 -0.48 -0.75
N GLY A 84 -1.59 -0.14 -0.54
CA GLY A 84 -1.19 1.23 -0.24
C GLY A 84 0.09 1.65 -0.94
N PHE A 85 0.06 2.86 -1.50
CA PHE A 85 1.19 3.47 -2.17
C PHE A 85 1.07 5.00 -2.14
N GLU A 86 2.20 5.70 -2.24
CA GLU A 86 2.30 7.15 -2.26
C GLU A 86 1.61 7.73 -3.50
N LEU A 87 1.02 8.93 -3.39
CA LEU A 87 0.50 9.66 -4.56
C LEU A 87 1.62 10.05 -5.52
N HIS A 88 2.75 10.46 -4.95
CA HIS A 88 3.96 10.86 -5.66
C HIS A 88 5.14 10.07 -5.10
N ARG A 89 5.86 9.34 -5.96
CA ARG A 89 7.01 8.53 -5.52
C ARG A 89 8.21 8.70 -6.43
N GLU A 90 9.33 9.12 -5.86
CA GLU A 90 10.63 9.06 -6.53
C GLU A 90 11.02 7.61 -6.78
N LEU A 91 11.34 7.29 -8.04
CA LEU A 91 11.79 5.98 -8.50
C LEU A 91 12.95 6.16 -9.48
N THR A 92 13.86 5.20 -9.48
CA THR A 92 14.87 5.05 -10.54
C THR A 92 14.41 3.97 -11.51
N VAL A 93 14.29 4.31 -12.79
CA VAL A 93 14.04 3.36 -13.89
C VAL A 93 15.37 2.97 -14.50
N THR A 94 15.63 1.68 -14.55
CA THR A 94 16.90 1.13 -15.02
C THR A 94 16.67 0.23 -16.23
N GLU A 95 17.39 0.48 -17.32
CA GLU A 95 17.45 -0.40 -18.49
C GLU A 95 18.83 -1.05 -18.62
N GLN A 96 18.86 -2.33 -19.04
CA GLN A 96 20.08 -3.12 -19.20
C GLN A 96 20.45 -3.19 -20.70
N PHE A 97 21.67 -2.80 -21.05
CA PHE A 97 22.21 -2.91 -22.41
C PHE A 97 23.18 -4.09 -22.52
N THR A 98 23.63 -4.41 -23.74
CA THR A 98 24.73 -5.37 -23.93
C THR A 98 25.99 -4.95 -23.18
N LEU A 99 26.26 -3.64 -23.10
CA LEU A 99 27.39 -3.06 -22.39
C LEU A 99 26.92 -1.92 -21.49
N GLY A 100 26.54 -2.25 -20.26
CA GLY A 100 26.22 -1.29 -19.22
C GLY A 100 24.73 -1.08 -18.98
N VAL A 101 24.42 0.04 -18.35
CA VAL A 101 23.10 0.32 -17.77
C VAL A 101 22.74 1.79 -18.00
N GLY A 102 21.50 2.03 -18.44
CA GLY A 102 20.88 3.35 -18.43
C GLY A 102 20.01 3.51 -17.18
N ALA A 103 20.07 4.67 -16.52
CA ALA A 103 19.24 4.98 -15.36
C ALA A 103 18.59 6.36 -15.53
N SER A 104 17.30 6.45 -15.20
CA SER A 104 16.52 7.70 -15.20
C SER A 104 15.81 7.86 -13.87
N GLU A 105 15.94 9.03 -13.25
CA GLU A 105 15.16 9.40 -12.07
C GLU A 105 13.81 9.97 -12.51
N VAL A 106 12.73 9.48 -11.91
CA VAL A 106 11.36 9.92 -12.20
C VAL A 106 10.57 10.10 -10.90
N VAL A 107 9.62 11.04 -10.91
CA VAL A 107 8.53 11.07 -9.93
C VAL A 107 7.34 10.36 -10.56
N ALA A 108 6.95 9.24 -9.99
CA ALA A 108 5.88 8.40 -10.49
C ALA A 108 4.56 8.71 -9.78
N ASP A 109 3.56 9.08 -10.58
CA ASP A 109 2.16 9.28 -10.17
C ASP A 109 1.36 8.06 -10.62
N LEU A 110 1.29 7.05 -9.75
CA LEU A 110 0.78 5.71 -10.14
C LEU A 110 -0.69 5.50 -9.81
N TRP A 111 -1.29 6.38 -9.01
CA TRP A 111 -2.72 6.35 -8.73
C TRP A 111 -3.48 7.20 -9.76
N ASP A 112 -4.30 6.54 -10.56
CA ASP A 112 -5.20 7.13 -11.53
C ASP A 112 -6.52 6.32 -11.57
N PRO A 113 -7.55 6.74 -12.32
CA PRO A 113 -8.80 5.99 -12.39
C PRO A 113 -8.66 4.55 -12.89
N GLU A 114 -7.73 4.27 -13.81
CA GLU A 114 -7.49 2.92 -14.34
C GLU A 114 -6.87 2.03 -13.25
N SER A 115 -5.88 2.54 -12.53
CA SER A 115 -5.22 1.79 -11.48
C SER A 115 -6.14 1.55 -10.29
N VAL A 116 -6.92 2.55 -9.87
CA VAL A 116 -7.95 2.34 -8.84
C VAL A 116 -8.95 1.28 -9.26
N GLN A 117 -9.50 1.38 -10.49
CA GLN A 117 -10.45 0.39 -11.01
C GLN A 117 -9.86 -1.02 -11.04
N CYS A 118 -8.60 -1.17 -11.47
CA CYS A 118 -7.92 -2.45 -11.48
C CYS A 118 -7.87 -3.05 -10.06
N PHE A 119 -7.42 -2.29 -9.06
CA PHE A 119 -7.31 -2.80 -7.69
C PHE A 119 -8.67 -3.12 -7.07
N THR A 120 -9.69 -2.29 -7.32
CA THR A 120 -11.05 -2.48 -6.75
C THR A 120 -11.92 -3.46 -7.54
N SER A 121 -11.39 -4.08 -8.60
CA SER A 121 -12.10 -5.13 -9.35
C SER A 121 -12.27 -6.42 -8.53
N ALA A 122 -11.41 -6.67 -7.54
CA ALA A 122 -11.60 -7.77 -6.60
C ALA A 122 -12.61 -7.38 -5.50
N PRO A 123 -13.56 -8.27 -5.14
CA PRO A 123 -14.53 -7.97 -4.11
C PRO A 123 -13.88 -7.59 -2.76
N GLY A 124 -14.25 -6.44 -2.23
CA GLY A 124 -13.84 -5.97 -0.92
C GLY A 124 -12.37 -5.54 -0.79
N SER A 125 -11.60 -5.50 -1.89
CA SER A 125 -10.29 -4.85 -1.88
C SER A 125 -10.45 -3.34 -1.74
N ARG A 126 -9.43 -2.69 -1.18
CA ARG A 126 -9.42 -1.25 -0.92
C ARG A 126 -8.04 -0.66 -1.18
N VAL A 127 -7.99 0.61 -1.59
CA VAL A 127 -6.76 1.33 -1.88
C VAL A 127 -6.56 2.53 -0.96
N LEU A 128 -5.31 2.76 -0.56
CA LEU A 128 -4.90 3.81 0.37
C LEU A 128 -3.77 4.65 -0.23
N GLY A 129 -4.02 5.95 -0.41
CA GLY A 129 -3.00 6.90 -0.83
C GLY A 129 -2.11 7.32 0.33
N PHE A 130 -0.79 7.14 0.20
CA PHE A 130 0.17 7.62 1.20
C PHE A 130 0.66 9.04 0.92
N ALA A 131 1.12 9.72 1.98
CA ALA A 131 1.74 11.04 1.94
C ALA A 131 0.82 12.14 1.36
N VAL A 132 -0.47 12.10 1.69
CA VAL A 132 -1.45 13.12 1.27
C VAL A 132 -1.41 14.29 2.24
N ASN A 133 -0.62 15.31 1.88
CA ASN A 133 -0.28 16.40 2.79
C ASN A 133 -0.73 17.78 2.30
N THR A 134 -1.33 17.86 1.11
CA THR A 134 -1.90 19.09 0.56
C THR A 134 -3.40 18.94 0.26
N GLU A 135 -4.09 20.07 0.12
CA GLU A 135 -5.50 20.09 -0.29
C GLU A 135 -5.66 19.54 -1.72
N ASP A 136 -4.71 19.83 -2.62
CA ASP A 136 -4.76 19.35 -4.00
C ASP A 136 -4.58 17.83 -4.08
N ASP A 137 -3.66 17.26 -3.29
CA ASP A 137 -3.51 15.80 -3.18
C ASP A 137 -4.79 15.14 -2.65
N TYR A 138 -5.44 15.77 -1.66
CA TYR A 138 -6.71 15.29 -1.11
C TYR A 138 -7.83 15.30 -2.15
N ARG A 139 -7.92 16.39 -2.93
CA ARG A 139 -8.88 16.52 -4.03
C ARG A 139 -8.60 15.50 -5.14
N LEU A 140 -7.32 15.29 -5.49
CA LEU A 140 -6.91 14.27 -6.47
C LEU A 140 -7.31 12.87 -5.99
N ALA A 141 -6.94 12.50 -4.77
CA ALA A 141 -7.28 11.22 -4.17
C ALA A 141 -8.79 10.96 -4.17
N THR A 142 -9.58 11.99 -3.85
CA THR A 142 -11.05 11.92 -3.89
C THR A 142 -11.57 11.74 -5.33
N LYS A 143 -11.01 12.51 -6.28
CA LYS A 143 -11.41 12.48 -7.70
C LYS A 143 -11.16 11.14 -8.37
N ILE A 144 -10.01 10.50 -8.08
CA ILE A 144 -9.65 9.19 -8.66
C ILE A 144 -10.27 8.02 -7.91
N GLY A 145 -10.89 8.27 -6.74
CA GLY A 145 -11.68 7.27 -6.02
C GLY A 145 -10.87 6.41 -5.04
N LEU A 146 -9.82 6.95 -4.41
CA LEU A 146 -9.14 6.22 -3.33
C LEU A 146 -10.06 6.02 -2.12
N ASP A 147 -10.04 4.83 -1.50
CA ASP A 147 -10.88 4.52 -0.33
C ASP A 147 -10.44 5.27 0.93
N ALA A 148 -9.14 5.56 1.04
CA ALA A 148 -8.56 6.27 2.16
C ALA A 148 -7.29 7.01 1.78
N VAL A 149 -6.89 7.96 2.65
CA VAL A 149 -5.64 8.71 2.54
C VAL A 149 -4.91 8.71 3.88
N LEU A 150 -3.58 8.62 3.84
CA LEU A 150 -2.70 8.79 5.00
C LEU A 150 -2.17 10.22 5.00
N VAL A 151 -2.52 10.95 6.06
CA VAL A 151 -2.22 12.38 6.24
C VAL A 151 -1.36 12.59 7.48
N ASP A 152 -0.44 13.55 7.43
CA ASP A 152 0.39 13.88 8.60
C ASP A 152 -0.35 14.74 9.62
N SER A 153 -1.36 15.52 9.17
CA SER A 153 -2.13 16.43 10.02
C SER A 153 -3.64 16.21 9.88
N PRO A 154 -4.25 15.41 10.78
CA PRO A 154 -5.71 15.27 10.84
C PRO A 154 -6.46 16.58 11.12
N ARG A 155 -5.77 17.61 11.62
CA ARG A 155 -6.34 18.95 11.80
C ARG A 155 -6.40 19.70 10.47
N ALA A 156 -5.36 19.63 9.64
CA ALA A 156 -5.37 20.22 8.30
C ALA A 156 -6.35 19.49 7.40
N ALA A 157 -6.32 18.15 7.39
CA ALA A 157 -7.19 17.34 6.55
C ALA A 157 -8.69 17.53 6.81
N ARG A 158 -9.08 17.98 8.01
CA ARG A 158 -10.48 18.36 8.30
C ARG A 158 -10.95 19.59 7.51
N GLN A 159 -10.03 20.43 7.04
CA GLN A 159 -10.34 21.64 6.28
C GLN A 159 -10.47 21.37 4.77
N TRP A 160 -10.01 20.22 4.28
CA TRP A 160 -10.05 19.83 2.86
C TRP A 160 -11.34 19.07 2.47
N ARG A 161 -12.19 18.76 3.46
CA ARG A 161 -13.43 17.98 3.30
C ARG A 161 -14.59 18.84 2.83
#